data_AF-A0A6V7K8L1-F1
#
_entry.id   AF-A0A6V7K8L1-F1
#
_cell.length_a   1.000
_cell.length_b   1.000
_cell.length_c   1.000
_cell.angle_alpha   90.00
_cell.angle_beta   90.00
_cell.angle_gamma   90.00
#
_symmetry.space_group_name_H-M   'P 1'
#
loop_
_entity.id
_entity.type
_entity.pdbx_description
1 polymer ?
#
loop_
_entity_poly.entity_id
_entity_poly.type
_entity_poly.pdbx_seq_one_letter_code
_entity_poly.pdbx_strand_id
1 'polypeptide(L)'
;VGPQHPEAQQIAISHSSLHFIKKNPVGDMIILETFPLEDIVSVGSSKAGVCTLTISTGVRLPLYTNRASQLTGMISSFIRA
;
A
#
# COMPACT_ATOMS: atom_id res chain seq x y z
N VAL A 1 0.07 -17.02 1.62
CA VAL A 1 -0.46 -16.39 0.39
C VAL A 1 -0.79 -14.96 0.76
N GLY A 2 -0.03 -13.98 0.26
CA GLY A 2 -0.25 -12.57 0.60
C GLY A 2 -1.23 -11.92 -0.37
N PRO A 3 -1.83 -10.76 -0.04
CA PRO A 3 -2.72 -10.04 -0.94
C PRO A 3 -2.03 -9.75 -2.27
N GLN A 4 -2.55 -10.38 -3.33
CA GLN A 4 -2.11 -10.19 -4.70
C GLN A 4 -3.21 -9.40 -5.39
N HIS A 5 -3.12 -8.08 -5.36
CA HIS A 5 -3.94 -7.21 -6.20
C HIS A 5 -3.12 -6.70 -7.39
N PRO A 6 -2.71 -7.57 -8.35
CA PRO A 6 -2.03 -7.11 -9.56
C PRO A 6 -2.89 -6.14 -10.38
N GLU A 7 -4.21 -6.17 -10.17
CA GLU A 7 -5.17 -5.27 -10.79
C GLU A 7 -5.31 -3.91 -10.10
N ALA A 8 -4.67 -3.70 -8.95
CA ALA A 8 -4.61 -2.40 -8.31
C ALA A 8 -3.78 -1.43 -9.16
N GLN A 9 -4.37 -0.29 -9.47
CA GLN A 9 -3.76 0.75 -10.29
C GLN A 9 -3.31 1.95 -9.45
N GLN A 10 -3.94 2.13 -8.29
CA GLN A 10 -3.69 3.26 -7.40
C GLN A 10 -3.61 2.79 -5.96
N ILE A 11 -2.80 3.50 -5.18
CA ILE A 11 -2.76 3.42 -3.73
C ILE A 11 -3.19 4.78 -3.20
N ALA A 12 -4.24 4.79 -2.38
CA ALA A 12 -4.67 5.98 -1.65
C ALA A 12 -4.34 5.82 -0.17
N ILE A 13 -3.82 6.86 0.45
CA ILE A 13 -3.50 6.90 1.87
C ILE A 13 -4.42 7.94 2.51
N SER A 14 -5.16 7.54 3.54
CA SER A 14 -5.99 8.39 4.37
C SER A 14 -5.36 8.55 5.76
N HIS A 15 -6.02 9.27 6.66
CA HIS A 15 -5.56 9.41 8.05
C HIS A 15 -5.65 8.10 8.87
N SER A 16 -6.40 7.09 8.43
CA SER A 16 -6.64 5.84 9.16
C SER A 16 -6.36 4.58 8.36
N SER A 17 -6.25 4.68 7.03
CA SER A 17 -6.24 3.52 6.14
C SER A 17 -5.43 3.73 4.87
N LEU A 18 -4.99 2.62 4.30
CA LEU A 18 -4.44 2.52 2.96
C LEU A 18 -5.41 1.72 2.08
N HIS A 19 -5.73 2.24 0.90
CA HIS A 19 -6.67 1.63 -0.04
C HIS A 19 -5.98 1.24 -1.33
N PHE A 20 -6.21 0.01 -1.77
CA PHE A 20 -5.89 -0.45 -3.11
C PHE A 20 -7.08 -0.16 -4.01
N ILE A 21 -6.84 0.55 -5.10
CA ILE A 21 -7.90 1.07 -5.96
C ILE A 21 -7.66 0.62 -7.40
N LYS A 22 -8.75 0.26 -8.09
CA LYS A 22 -8.78 -0.03 -9.51
C LYS A 22 -9.83 0.82 -10.20
N LYS A 23 -9.57 1.19 -11.45
CA LYS A 23 -10.58 1.78 -12.33
C LYS A 23 -11.40 0.67 -13.00
N ASN A 24 -12.73 0.71 -12.84
CA ASN A 24 -13.63 -0.20 -13.54
C ASN A 24 -13.70 0.17 -15.05
N PRO A 25 -14.30 -0.67 -15.92
CA PRO A 25 -14.40 -0.38 -17.35
C PRO A 25 -15.21 0.89 -17.70
N VAL A 26 -16.12 1.29 -16.82
CA VAL A 26 -16.97 2.49 -16.98
C VAL A 26 -16.24 3.77 -16.57
N GLY A 27 -15.15 3.61 -15.82
CA GLY A 27 -14.24 4.66 -15.40
C GLY A 27 -14.30 5.02 -13.92
N ASP A 28 -15.14 4.36 -13.13
CA ASP A 28 -15.23 4.60 -11.69
C ASP A 28 -14.05 3.99 -10.95
N MET A 29 -13.67 4.62 -9.85
CA MET A 29 -12.66 4.11 -8.93
C MET A 29 -13.32 3.20 -7.89
N ILE A 30 -12.90 1.94 -7.85
CA ILE A 30 -13.38 0.95 -6.87
C ILE A 30 -12.25 0.59 -5.90
N ILE A 31 -12.57 0.50 -4.61
CA ILE A 31 -11.66 0.01 -3.60
C ILE A 31 -11.67 -1.52 -3.67
N LEU A 32 -10.51 -2.11 -3.91
CA LEU A 32 -10.30 -3.55 -3.90
C LEU A 32 -10.05 -4.06 -2.50
N GLU A 33 -9.24 -3.34 -1.74
CA GLU A 33 -8.83 -3.71 -0.39
C GLU A 33 -8.52 -2.47 0.43
N THR A 34 -8.78 -2.57 1.73
CA THR A 34 -8.49 -1.53 2.71
C THR A 34 -7.66 -2.12 3.84
N PHE A 35 -6.50 -1.54 4.09
CA PHE A 35 -5.64 -1.85 5.22
C PHE A 35 -5.75 -0.74 6.26
N PRO A 36 -6.20 -1.03 7.49
CA PRO A 36 -6.01 -0.13 8.62
C PRO A 36 -4.51 0.17 8.79
N LEU A 37 -4.16 1.43 9.06
CA LEU A 37 -2.75 1.79 9.25
C LEU A 37 -2.14 1.12 10.49
N GLU A 38 -2.96 0.83 11.50
CA GLU A 38 -2.58 0.08 12.71
C GLU A 38 -2.15 -1.37 12.43
N ASP A 39 -2.61 -1.95 11.33
CA ASP A 39 -2.18 -3.29 10.90
C ASP A 39 -0.82 -3.27 10.18
N ILE A 40 -0.30 -2.10 9.81
CA ILE A 40 0.99 -1.97 9.11
C ILE A 40 2.10 -1.83 10.15
N VAL A 41 2.84 -2.91 10.37
CA VAL A 41 3.92 -2.97 11.37
C VAL A 41 5.20 -2.29 10.88
N SER A 42 5.48 -2.35 9.57
CA SER A 42 6.60 -1.62 8.99
C SER A 42 6.41 -1.34 7.52
N VAL A 43 7.06 -0.28 7.05
CA VAL A 43 7.22 0.03 5.63
C VAL A 43 8.68 0.28 5.32
N GLY A 44 9.14 -0.17 4.16
CA GLY A 44 10.52 0.05 3.74
C GLY A 44 10.70 -0.05 2.23
N SER A 45 11.77 0.56 1.73
CA SER A 45 12.16 0.50 0.32
C SER A 45 13.57 -0.07 0.22
N SER A 46 13.69 -1.40 0.19
CA SER A 46 14.98 -2.08 0.11
C SER A 46 15.59 -2.06 -1.29
N LYS A 47 14.77 -1.88 -2.33
CA LYS A 47 15.18 -1.79 -3.73
C LYS A 47 14.53 -0.57 -4.36
N ALA A 48 15.26 0.07 -5.28
CA ALA A 48 14.68 1.12 -6.10
C ALA A 48 13.43 0.59 -6.81
N GLY A 49 12.34 1.34 -6.77
CA GLY A 49 11.10 0.97 -7.43
C GLY A 49 10.16 0.06 -6.62
N VAL A 50 10.51 -0.34 -5.39
CA VAL A 50 9.66 -1.23 -4.57
C VAL A 50 9.50 -0.69 -3.15
N CYS A 51 8.26 -0.37 -2.78
CA CYS A 51 7.85 -0.09 -1.40
C CYS A 51 7.24 -1.37 -0.81
N THR A 52 7.81 -1.91 0.26
CA THR A 52 7.34 -3.14 0.91
C THR A 52 6.61 -2.78 2.20
N LEU A 53 5.34 -3.18 2.32
CA LEU A 53 4.59 -3.14 3.57
C LEU A 53 4.73 -4.49 4.26
N THR A 54 4.93 -4.49 5.57
CA THR A 54 4.77 -5.67 6.41
C THR A 54 3.58 -5.44 7.31
N ILE A 55 2.57 -6.30 7.20
CA ILE A 55 1.36 -6.23 8.03
C ILE A 55 1.48 -7.15 9.25
N SER A 56 0.57 -6.98 10.22
CA SER A 56 0.54 -7.67 11.52
C SER A 56 0.56 -9.21 11.42
N THR A 57 0.03 -9.76 10.32
CA THR A 57 0.08 -11.20 10.01
C THR A 57 1.47 -11.72 9.58
N GLY A 58 2.47 -10.83 9.46
CA GLY A 58 3.81 -11.13 8.95
C GLY A 58 3.90 -11.16 7.42
N VAL A 59 2.78 -10.98 6.72
CA VAL A 59 2.74 -10.91 5.25
C VAL A 59 3.45 -9.65 4.76
N ARG A 60 4.28 -9.83 3.72
CA ARG A 60 4.97 -8.74 3.04
C ARG A 60 4.31 -8.45 1.69
N LEU A 61 3.92 -7.20 1.50
CA LEU A 61 3.24 -6.70 0.31
C LEU A 61 4.17 -5.78 -0.49
N PRO A 62 4.67 -6.23 -1.65
CA PRO A 62 5.45 -5.37 -2.53
C PRO A 62 4.53 -4.44 -3.34
N LEU A 63 4.78 -3.14 -3.26
CA LEU A 63 4.18 -2.10 -4.08
C LEU A 63 5.22 -1.61 -5.08
N TYR A 64 5.02 -1.95 -6.35
CA TYR A 64 5.91 -1.56 -7.44
C TYR A 64 5.55 -0.16 -7.94
N THR A 65 6.49 0.78 -7.80
CA THR A 65 6.28 2.17 -8.23
C THR A 65 7.61 2.91 -8.35
N ASN A 66 7.73 3.80 -9.33
CA ASN A 66 8.87 4.70 -9.45
C ASN A 66 8.97 5.72 -8.30
N ARG A 67 7.93 5.84 -7.46
CA ARG A 67 7.86 6.71 -6.28
C ARG A 67 8.07 5.96 -4.97
N ALA A 68 8.73 4.80 -4.98
CA ALA A 68 8.85 3.91 -3.82
C ALA A 68 9.34 4.63 -2.54
N SER A 69 10.38 5.46 -2.64
CA SER A 69 10.91 6.22 -1.51
C SER A 69 9.91 7.26 -0.97
N GLN A 70 9.19 7.94 -1.86
CA GLN A 70 8.16 8.91 -1.49
C GLN A 70 6.99 8.22 -0.80
N LEU A 71 6.50 7.11 -1.36
CA LEU A 71 5.41 6.32 -0.79
C LEU A 71 5.79 5.74 0.58
N THR A 72 7.02 5.22 0.70
CA THR A 72 7.57 4.75 1.99
C THR A 72 7.58 5.88 3.01
N GLY A 73 8.02 7.07 2.64
CA GLY A 73 8.03 8.24 3.52
C GLY A 73 6.64 8.67 3.98
N MET A 74 5.67 8.72 3.05
CA MET A 74 4.29 9.05 3.37
C MET A 74 3.65 8.04 4.33
N ILE A 75 3.78 6.74 4.06
CA ILE A 75 3.19 5.73 4.96
C ILE A 75 3.91 5.73 6.32
N SER A 76 5.24 5.90 6.31
CA SER A 76 6.05 6.00 7.53
C SER A 76 5.60 7.13 8.45
N SER A 77 5.08 8.25 7.92
CA SER A 77 4.62 9.35 8.77
C SER A 77 3.33 9.05 9.51
N PHE A 78 2.56 8.04 9.08
CA PHE A 78 1.31 7.65 9.72
C PHE A 78 1.43 6.44 10.66
N ILE A 79 2.43 5.57 10.45
CA ILE A 79 2.59 4.34 11.25
C ILE A 79 3.64 4.47 12.37
N ARG A 80 4.36 5.59 12.43
CA ARG A 80 5.29 5.88 13.55
C ARG A 80 4.47 6.32 14.76
N ALA A 81 4.44 5.46 15.78
CA ALA A 81 4.15 5.84 17.16
C ALA A 81 5.34 6.60 17.76
#